data_AF-A0A9P6JN60-F1
#
_entry.id   AF-A0A9P6JN60-F1
#
_cell.length_a   1.000
_cell.length_b   1.000
_cell.length_c   1.000
_cell.angle_alpha   90.00
_cell.angle_beta   90.00
_cell.angle_gamma   90.00
#
_symmetry.space_group_name_H-M   'P 1'
#
loop_
_entity.id
_entity.type
_entity.pdbx_description
1 polymer ?
#
loop_
_entity_poly.entity_id
_entity_poly.type
_entity_poly.pdbx_seq_one_letter_code
_entity_poly.pdbx_strand_id
1 'polypeptide(L)'
;DLSDSEITISVSTAFHPTAHSQFPPSDISLVSKDGVLFYIHSFVILKANPFAFKTTLGSSLDDPRLQHTAIPVPSASPELNIILLALYDLSPASHSPTIEHLIKAVDMMPSYSLSVQQLVHPNSPLFLHFLSIAPLHPMDIFALAAHHGIDQLAVSTSAHLLSYPVHTITDEQAERMGAVYLRRLVNLRLTRFSALKNILLHPPLPHAPSKKCGFVDQRWLTRAWALASAHIVWGYFRHVSTM
;
A
#
# COMPACT_ATOMS: atom_id res chain seq x y z
N ASP A 1 -29.37 19.43 41.67
CA ASP A 1 -28.41 18.42 41.21
C ASP A 1 -28.25 18.47 39.71
N LEU A 2 -27.40 19.38 39.26
CA LEU A 2 -26.89 19.41 37.89
C LEU A 2 -25.58 18.61 37.94
N SER A 3 -25.62 17.37 37.46
CA SER A 3 -24.42 16.56 37.28
C SER A 3 -23.45 17.32 36.39
N ASP A 4 -22.31 17.72 36.97
CA ASP A 4 -21.13 18.15 36.25
C ASP A 4 -20.78 17.01 35.27
N SER A 5 -21.20 17.17 34.02
CA SER A 5 -20.79 16.28 32.94
C SER A 5 -19.30 16.54 32.75
N GLU A 6 -18.47 15.72 33.39
CA GLU A 6 -17.02 15.68 33.19
C GLU A 6 -16.75 15.77 31.68
N ILE A 7 -16.22 16.90 31.24
CA ILE A 7 -15.85 17.08 29.84
C ILE A 7 -14.59 16.21 29.64
N THR A 8 -14.80 14.94 29.32
CA THR A 8 -13.71 14.03 28.98
C THR A 8 -13.19 14.40 27.61
N ILE A 9 -12.09 15.15 27.58
CA ILE A 9 -11.41 15.51 26.35
C ILE A 9 -10.61 14.30 25.87
N SER A 10 -10.94 13.78 24.68
CA SER A 10 -10.17 12.70 24.06
C SER A 10 -8.97 13.28 23.31
N VAL A 11 -7.78 12.75 23.57
CA VAL A 11 -6.51 13.22 23.00
C VAL A 11 -5.79 12.06 22.34
N SER A 12 -5.17 12.30 21.18
CA SER A 12 -4.35 11.31 20.48
C SER A 12 -3.17 10.87 21.34
N THR A 13 -2.96 9.55 21.43
CA THR A 13 -1.80 8.96 22.12
C THR A 13 -0.48 9.21 21.38
N ALA A 14 -0.52 9.52 20.08
CA ALA A 14 0.67 9.84 19.29
C ALA A 14 0.96 11.35 19.29
N PHE A 15 -0.09 12.17 19.36
CA PHE A 15 -0.05 13.62 19.23
C PHE A 15 -0.72 14.29 20.44
N HIS A 16 -0.20 14.04 21.64
CA HIS A 16 -0.58 14.71 22.88
C HIS A 16 0.37 15.91 23.18
N PRO A 17 0.04 16.82 24.11
CA PRO A 17 0.84 18.04 24.35
C PRO A 17 2.31 17.81 24.74
N THR A 18 2.61 16.63 25.28
CA THR A 18 3.97 16.22 25.69
C THR A 18 4.59 15.21 24.73
N ALA A 19 3.94 14.92 23.60
CA ALA A 19 4.49 14.07 22.56
C ALA A 19 5.64 14.78 21.84
N HIS A 20 6.61 14.01 21.35
CA HIS A 20 7.75 14.53 20.60
C HIS A 20 8.52 15.66 21.30
N SER A 21 8.89 15.44 22.57
CA SER A 21 9.59 16.42 23.43
C SER A 21 10.93 16.97 22.90
N GLN A 22 11.45 16.40 21.81
CA GLN A 22 12.58 16.96 21.06
C GLN A 22 12.24 18.27 20.31
N PHE A 23 10.96 18.57 20.12
CA PHE A 23 10.49 19.78 19.46
C PHE A 23 10.03 20.84 20.47
N PRO A 24 9.97 22.13 20.06
CA PRO A 24 9.26 23.14 20.84
C PRO A 24 7.81 22.72 21.12
N PRO A 25 7.13 23.34 22.11
CA PRO A 25 5.72 23.06 22.38
C PRO A 25 4.86 23.14 21.13
N SER A 26 3.89 22.22 21.01
CA SER A 26 2.91 22.21 19.92
C SER A 26 2.22 23.57 19.80
N ASP A 27 2.16 24.09 18.58
CA ASP A 27 1.61 25.41 18.27
C ASP A 27 0.26 25.33 17.56
N ILE A 28 -0.17 24.13 17.13
CA ILE A 28 -1.45 23.90 16.48
C ILE A 28 -2.20 22.75 17.12
N SER A 29 -3.52 22.91 17.27
CA SER A 29 -4.43 21.87 17.74
C SER A 29 -5.48 21.56 16.67
N LEU A 30 -5.52 20.31 16.19
CA LEU A 30 -6.57 19.83 15.28
C LEU A 30 -7.59 18.99 16.04
N VAL A 31 -8.85 19.04 15.62
CA VAL A 31 -9.95 18.22 16.15
C VAL A 31 -10.46 17.33 15.03
N SER A 32 -10.36 16.01 15.19
CA SER A 32 -10.95 15.07 14.24
C SER A 32 -12.48 15.09 14.29
N LYS A 33 -13.13 14.53 13.28
CA LYS A 33 -14.59 14.46 13.17
C LYS A 33 -15.26 13.75 14.35
N ASP A 34 -14.57 12.78 14.94
CA ASP A 34 -14.96 12.01 16.12
C ASP A 34 -14.50 12.64 17.45
N GLY A 35 -14.01 13.88 17.43
CA GLY A 35 -13.77 14.69 18.63
C GLY A 35 -12.44 14.41 19.33
N VAL A 36 -11.47 13.81 18.66
CA VAL A 36 -10.13 13.56 19.20
C VAL A 36 -9.23 14.76 18.89
N LEU A 37 -8.52 15.27 19.90
CA LEU A 37 -7.54 16.34 19.76
C LEU A 37 -6.17 15.81 19.35
N PHE A 38 -5.52 16.54 18.44
CA PHE A 38 -4.18 16.30 17.95
C PHE A 38 -3.34 17.57 18.13
N TYR A 39 -2.31 17.47 18.96
CA TYR A 39 -1.35 18.54 19.22
C TYR A 39 -0.15 18.35 18.29
N ILE A 40 0.05 19.31 17.39
CA ILE A 40 1.00 19.20 16.29
C ILE A 40 1.89 20.45 16.19
N HIS A 41 2.95 20.33 15.39
CA HIS A 41 3.96 21.35 15.18
C HIS A 41 3.87 21.84 13.72
N SER A 42 3.43 23.08 13.53
CA SER A 42 3.26 23.70 12.21
C SER A 42 4.56 23.61 11.39
N PHE A 43 5.71 23.87 12.03
CA PHE A 43 7.01 23.86 11.35
C PHE A 43 7.41 22.48 10.83
N VAL A 44 7.04 21.39 11.52
CA VAL A 44 7.34 20.01 11.07
C VAL A 44 6.53 19.71 9.82
N ILE A 45 5.23 20.00 9.88
CA ILE A 45 4.30 19.74 8.79
C ILE A 45 4.62 20.61 7.56
N LEU A 46 4.89 21.90 7.74
CA LEU A 46 5.23 22.82 6.66
C LEU A 46 6.58 22.50 6.02
N LYS A 47 7.53 21.94 6.79
CA LYS A 47 8.79 21.42 6.24
C LYS A 47 8.57 20.21 5.34
N ALA A 48 7.63 19.33 5.69
CA ALA A 48 7.26 18.19 4.86
C ALA A 48 6.47 18.64 3.60
N ASN A 49 5.51 19.55 3.77
CA ASN A 49 4.76 20.14 2.68
C ASN A 49 4.28 21.57 3.03
N PRO A 50 4.78 22.62 2.33
CA PRO A 50 4.41 24.01 2.61
C PRO A 50 2.93 24.37 2.42
N PHE A 51 2.16 23.53 1.74
CA PHE A 51 0.74 23.74 1.47
C PHE A 51 -0.18 22.80 2.25
N ALA A 52 0.37 22.01 3.17
CA ALA A 52 -0.39 21.08 4.00
C ALA A 52 -1.56 21.78 4.70
N PHE A 53 -2.75 21.19 4.58
CA PHE A 53 -4.02 21.67 5.16
C PHE A 53 -4.51 23.04 4.68
N LYS A 54 -3.80 23.72 3.77
CA LYS A 54 -4.16 25.08 3.32
C LYS A 54 -5.58 25.18 2.76
N THR A 55 -6.00 24.17 2.00
CA THR A 55 -7.36 24.06 1.44
C THR A 55 -8.43 23.92 2.51
N THR A 56 -8.15 23.18 3.58
CA THR A 56 -9.08 22.93 4.68
C THR A 56 -9.17 24.12 5.63
N LEU A 57 -8.04 24.78 5.88
CA LEU A 57 -7.92 25.88 6.84
C LEU A 57 -8.27 27.24 6.24
N GLY A 58 -8.18 27.40 4.91
CA GLY A 58 -8.31 28.69 4.23
C GLY A 58 -7.10 29.62 4.43
N SER A 59 -6.14 29.23 5.28
CA SER A 59 -4.86 29.90 5.52
C SER A 59 -3.74 28.88 5.68
N SER A 60 -2.51 29.35 5.79
CA SER A 60 -1.35 28.51 6.08
C SER A 60 -1.26 28.19 7.57
N LEU A 61 -0.63 27.07 7.92
CA LEU A 61 -0.51 26.60 9.32
C LEU A 61 0.31 27.53 10.23
N ASP A 62 1.13 28.41 9.66
CA ASP A 62 1.92 29.41 10.38
C ASP A 62 1.12 30.68 10.71
N ASP A 63 -0.16 30.75 10.33
CA ASP A 63 -1.03 31.88 10.66
C ASP A 63 -1.26 31.98 12.18
N PRO A 64 -0.87 33.11 12.83
CA PRO A 64 -1.01 33.28 14.28
C PRO A 64 -2.44 33.12 14.80
N ARG A 65 -3.45 33.32 13.95
CA ARG A 65 -4.88 33.13 14.31
C ARG A 65 -5.22 31.69 14.66
N LEU A 66 -4.41 30.73 14.20
CA LEU A 66 -4.63 29.30 14.40
C LEU A 66 -4.06 28.78 15.74
N GLN A 67 -3.13 29.51 16.37
CA GLN A 67 -2.36 29.02 17.53
C GLN A 67 -3.14 28.88 18.84
N HIS A 68 -4.36 29.44 18.89
CA HIS A 68 -5.18 29.47 20.10
C HIS A 68 -6.56 28.82 19.92
N THR A 69 -6.79 28.16 18.79
CA THR A 69 -8.08 27.56 18.47
C THR A 69 -7.90 26.10 18.10
N ALA A 70 -8.81 25.24 18.58
CA ALA A 70 -8.87 23.85 18.16
C ALA A 70 -9.60 23.77 16.81
N ILE A 71 -8.89 23.33 15.77
CA ILE A 71 -9.37 23.45 14.39
C ILE A 71 -10.03 22.15 13.94
N PRO A 72 -11.34 22.15 13.61
CA PRO A 72 -12.00 20.95 13.15
C PRO A 72 -11.53 20.55 11.75
N VAL A 73 -11.25 19.26 11.56
CA VAL A 73 -10.92 18.67 10.26
C VAL A 73 -11.90 17.56 9.89
N PRO A 74 -12.20 17.36 8.59
CA PRO A 74 -13.24 16.42 8.16
C PRO A 74 -12.85 14.93 8.23
N SER A 75 -11.67 14.59 8.75
CA SER A 75 -11.21 13.19 8.90
C SER A 75 -11.52 12.63 10.28
N ALA A 76 -11.81 11.33 10.35
CA ALA A 76 -11.87 10.64 11.62
C ALA A 76 -10.46 10.41 12.19
N SER A 77 -10.38 10.12 13.49
CA SER A 77 -9.12 10.04 14.22
C SER A 77 -8.11 9.03 13.66
N PRO A 78 -8.46 7.80 13.23
CA PRO A 78 -7.44 6.85 12.76
C PRO A 78 -6.81 7.30 11.43
N GLU A 79 -7.58 7.85 10.49
CA GLU A 79 -7.05 8.35 9.22
C GLU A 79 -6.21 9.60 9.42
N LEU A 80 -6.66 10.53 10.26
CA LEU A 80 -5.89 11.74 10.60
C LEU A 80 -4.57 11.37 11.27
N ASN A 81 -4.57 10.40 12.18
CA ASN A 81 -3.36 9.91 12.84
C ASN A 81 -2.35 9.37 11.82
N ILE A 82 -2.79 8.57 10.85
CA ILE A 82 -1.93 8.04 9.78
C ILE A 82 -1.34 9.17 8.92
N ILE A 83 -2.16 10.16 8.53
CA ILE A 83 -1.71 11.31 7.74
C ILE A 83 -0.64 12.11 8.50
N LEU A 84 -0.87 12.38 9.78
CA LEU A 84 0.08 13.11 10.61
C LEU A 84 1.37 12.33 10.85
N LEU A 85 1.30 11.02 11.10
CA LEU A 85 2.49 10.18 11.21
C LEU A 85 3.30 10.18 9.91
N ALA A 86 2.65 10.17 8.75
CA ALA A 86 3.33 10.28 7.46
C ALA A 86 4.04 11.64 7.30
N LEU A 87 3.42 12.75 7.73
CA LEU A 87 4.04 14.08 7.71
C LEU A 87 5.22 14.23 8.67
N TYR A 88 5.19 13.50 9.78
CA TYR A 88 6.27 13.45 10.77
C TYR A 88 7.37 12.44 10.41
N ASP A 89 7.22 11.72 9.29
CA ASP A 89 8.10 10.63 8.89
C ASP A 89 8.21 9.53 9.97
N LEU A 90 7.06 9.15 10.53
CA LEU A 90 6.93 8.14 11.58
C LEU A 90 6.12 6.94 11.10
N SER A 91 6.45 5.76 11.65
CA SER A 91 5.76 4.52 11.30
C SER A 91 4.37 4.45 11.95
N PRO A 92 3.32 4.13 11.18
CA PRO A 92 1.99 3.86 11.74
C PRO A 92 1.88 2.50 12.42
N ALA A 93 2.89 1.61 12.28
CA ALA A 93 2.83 0.23 12.75
C ALA A 93 2.56 0.09 14.27
N SER A 94 3.05 1.03 15.08
CA SER A 94 2.82 1.02 16.54
C SER A 94 1.35 1.16 16.94
N HIS A 95 0.52 1.70 16.06
CA HIS A 95 -0.91 1.91 16.29
C HIS A 95 -1.78 0.82 15.64
N SER A 96 -1.16 -0.16 14.98
CA SER A 96 -1.83 -1.30 14.33
C SER A 96 -3.07 -0.89 13.52
N PRO A 97 -2.96 0.05 12.56
CA PRO A 97 -4.11 0.49 11.77
C PRO A 97 -4.63 -0.66 10.90
N THR A 98 -5.94 -0.69 10.68
CA THR A 98 -6.53 -1.60 9.69
C THR A 98 -6.17 -1.13 8.27
N ILE A 99 -6.20 -2.07 7.32
CA ILE A 99 -5.96 -1.76 5.91
C ILE A 99 -6.96 -0.71 5.37
N GLU A 100 -8.20 -0.75 5.82
CA GLU A 100 -9.25 0.21 5.44
C GLU A 100 -8.87 1.64 5.85
N HIS A 101 -8.40 1.84 7.09
CA HIS A 101 -7.95 3.15 7.55
C HIS A 101 -6.70 3.63 6.81
N LEU A 102 -5.77 2.73 6.48
CA LEU A 102 -4.58 3.06 5.67
C LEU A 102 -4.95 3.54 4.27
N ILE A 103 -5.81 2.80 3.57
CA ILE A 103 -6.30 3.15 2.23
C ILE A 103 -7.00 4.50 2.26
N LYS A 104 -7.93 4.66 3.19
CA LYS A 104 -8.72 5.90 3.31
C LYS A 104 -7.86 7.10 3.71
N ALA A 105 -6.88 6.93 4.58
CA ALA A 105 -5.93 7.98 4.92
C ALA A 105 -5.15 8.47 3.70
N VAL A 106 -4.64 7.55 2.88
CA VAL A 106 -3.92 7.88 1.65
C VAL A 106 -4.84 8.53 0.61
N ASP A 107 -6.07 8.04 0.44
CA ASP A 107 -7.07 8.64 -0.47
C ASP A 107 -7.47 10.07 -0.07
N MET A 108 -7.39 10.38 1.23
CA MET A 108 -7.72 11.72 1.75
C MET A 108 -6.57 12.72 1.63
N MET A 109 -5.31 12.29 1.48
CA MET A 109 -4.14 13.18 1.41
C MET A 109 -4.29 14.31 0.38
N PRO A 110 -4.75 14.08 -0.87
CA PRO A 110 -4.95 15.15 -1.84
C PRO A 110 -5.92 16.24 -1.38
N SER A 111 -6.96 15.89 -0.60
CA SER A 111 -7.92 16.87 -0.05
C SER A 111 -7.27 17.87 0.91
N TYR A 112 -6.17 17.47 1.55
CA TYR A 112 -5.33 18.28 2.42
C TYR A 112 -4.17 18.95 1.69
N SER A 113 -4.19 18.99 0.35
CA SER A 113 -3.09 19.49 -0.49
C SER A 113 -1.77 18.72 -0.30
N LEU A 114 -1.85 17.44 0.09
CA LEU A 114 -0.70 16.58 0.27
C LEU A 114 -0.47 15.71 -0.96
N SER A 115 0.78 15.67 -1.44
CA SER A 115 1.17 14.74 -2.50
C SER A 115 1.44 13.36 -1.91
N VAL A 116 0.59 12.39 -2.27
CA VAL A 116 0.74 10.99 -1.86
C VAL A 116 2.11 10.45 -2.27
N GLN A 117 2.60 10.80 -3.46
CA GLN A 117 3.88 10.32 -3.99
C GLN A 117 5.08 10.83 -3.20
N GLN A 118 4.97 12.00 -2.56
CA GLN A 118 6.02 12.54 -1.69
C GLN A 118 6.02 11.85 -0.32
N LEU A 119 4.85 11.54 0.22
CA LEU A 119 4.69 10.93 1.54
C LEU A 119 4.85 9.41 1.53
N VAL A 120 4.54 8.74 0.42
CA VAL A 120 4.61 7.28 0.25
C VAL A 120 5.71 6.94 -0.77
N HIS A 121 6.95 7.17 -0.37
CA HIS A 121 8.15 6.88 -1.16
C HIS A 121 8.96 5.73 -0.53
N PRO A 122 9.90 5.09 -1.26
CA PRO A 122 10.50 3.80 -0.87
C PRO A 122 11.17 3.71 0.50
N ASN A 123 11.57 4.86 1.07
CA ASN A 123 12.21 4.94 2.38
C ASN A 123 11.28 5.50 3.47
N SER A 124 10.07 5.94 3.11
CA SER A 124 9.10 6.41 4.09
C SER A 124 8.62 5.24 4.97
N PRO A 125 8.41 5.46 6.27
CA PRO A 125 7.85 4.45 7.15
C PRO A 125 6.48 3.94 6.70
N LEU A 126 5.66 4.80 6.08
CA LEU A 126 4.35 4.43 5.57
C LEU A 126 4.47 3.47 4.38
N PHE A 127 5.41 3.68 3.45
CA PHE A 127 5.69 2.75 2.36
C PHE A 127 6.18 1.40 2.89
N LEU A 128 7.11 1.40 3.84
CA LEU A 128 7.63 0.17 4.46
C LEU A 128 6.52 -0.59 5.20
N HIS A 129 5.59 0.11 5.83
CA HIS A 129 4.42 -0.50 6.45
C HIS A 129 3.51 -1.16 5.41
N PHE A 130 3.23 -0.50 4.29
CA PHE A 130 2.48 -1.13 3.19
C PHE A 130 3.15 -2.40 2.67
N LEU A 131 4.49 -2.41 2.54
CA LEU A 131 5.22 -3.61 2.15
C LEU A 131 5.08 -4.74 3.16
N SER A 132 5.06 -4.45 4.47
CA SER A 132 4.96 -5.50 5.48
C SER A 132 3.59 -6.20 5.48
N ILE A 133 2.53 -5.49 5.07
CA ILE A 133 1.17 -6.04 4.99
C ILE A 133 0.76 -6.46 3.55
N ALA A 134 1.60 -6.17 2.55
CA ALA A 134 1.36 -6.51 1.14
C ALA A 134 1.03 -7.99 0.88
N PRO A 135 1.65 -8.99 1.55
CA PRO A 135 1.29 -10.39 1.35
C PRO A 135 -0.13 -10.75 1.78
N LEU A 136 -0.70 -10.01 2.74
CA LEU A 136 -2.04 -10.24 3.29
C LEU A 136 -3.12 -9.53 2.47
N HIS A 137 -2.81 -8.34 1.95
CA HIS A 137 -3.75 -7.49 1.20
C HIS A 137 -3.18 -7.06 -0.18
N PRO A 138 -2.76 -8.01 -1.04
CA PRO A 138 -1.99 -7.67 -2.23
C PRO A 138 -2.81 -6.90 -3.27
N MET A 139 -4.10 -7.22 -3.41
CA MET A 139 -4.95 -6.57 -4.41
C MET A 139 -5.30 -5.13 -3.99
N ASP A 140 -5.64 -4.93 -2.71
CA ASP A 140 -6.00 -3.62 -2.19
C ASP A 140 -4.82 -2.63 -2.27
N ILE A 141 -3.62 -3.09 -1.91
CA ILE A 141 -2.41 -2.27 -1.92
C ILE A 141 -1.95 -2.00 -3.36
N PHE A 142 -2.07 -2.98 -4.26
CA PHE A 142 -1.77 -2.76 -5.67
C PHE A 142 -2.73 -1.75 -6.29
N ALA A 143 -4.04 -1.86 -6.01
CA ALA A 143 -5.04 -0.92 -6.50
C ALA A 143 -4.84 0.49 -5.92
N LEU A 144 -4.52 0.61 -4.63
CA LEU A 144 -4.16 1.88 -4.00
C LEU A 144 -2.93 2.52 -4.66
N ALA A 145 -1.86 1.74 -4.83
CA ALA A 145 -0.63 2.20 -5.46
C ALA A 145 -0.88 2.66 -6.90
N ALA A 146 -1.67 1.89 -7.65
CA ALA A 146 -2.06 2.22 -9.01
C ALA A 146 -2.89 3.51 -9.08
N HIS A 147 -3.88 3.66 -8.20
CA HIS A 147 -4.76 4.83 -8.12
C HIS A 147 -3.98 6.13 -7.92
N HIS A 148 -2.95 6.10 -7.05
CA HIS A 148 -2.12 7.27 -6.74
C HIS A 148 -0.82 7.35 -7.56
N GLY A 149 -0.60 6.44 -8.51
CA GLY A 149 0.60 6.43 -9.35
C GLY A 149 1.91 6.10 -8.60
N ILE A 150 1.85 5.32 -7.53
CA ILE A 150 3.01 4.90 -6.72
C ILE A 150 3.65 3.65 -7.34
N ASP A 151 4.34 3.84 -8.47
CA ASP A 151 4.88 2.74 -9.28
C ASP A 151 5.70 1.72 -8.49
N GLN A 152 6.57 2.18 -7.59
CA GLN A 152 7.46 1.29 -6.83
C GLN A 152 6.69 0.39 -5.87
N LEU A 153 5.61 0.91 -5.26
CA LEU A 153 4.75 0.12 -4.39
C LEU A 153 3.97 -0.91 -5.22
N ALA A 154 3.39 -0.48 -6.36
CA ALA A 154 2.68 -1.37 -7.26
C ALA A 154 3.58 -2.52 -7.78
N VAL A 155 4.82 -2.23 -8.17
CA VAL A 155 5.79 -3.25 -8.60
C VAL A 155 6.09 -4.23 -7.47
N SER A 156 6.36 -3.73 -6.26
CA SER A 156 6.71 -4.58 -5.11
C SER A 156 5.54 -5.49 -4.72
N THR A 157 4.32 -4.95 -4.71
CA THR A 157 3.10 -5.71 -4.39
C THR A 157 2.71 -6.68 -5.50
N SER A 158 3.03 -6.40 -6.76
CA SER A 158 2.64 -7.26 -7.90
C SER A 158 3.18 -8.70 -7.80
N ALA A 159 4.29 -8.92 -7.11
CA ALA A 159 4.84 -10.25 -6.86
C ALA A 159 3.88 -11.16 -6.08
N HIS A 160 3.04 -10.58 -5.22
CA HIS A 160 2.03 -11.30 -4.44
C HIS A 160 0.74 -11.59 -5.23
N LEU A 161 0.57 -10.97 -6.40
CA LEU A 161 -0.60 -11.16 -7.26
C LEU A 161 -0.40 -12.24 -8.34
N LEU A 162 0.75 -12.90 -8.37
CA LEU A 162 1.05 -13.91 -9.40
C LEU A 162 0.08 -15.10 -9.40
N SER A 163 -0.43 -15.47 -8.23
CA SER A 163 -1.42 -16.54 -8.05
C SER A 163 -2.86 -16.01 -7.96
N TYR A 164 -3.06 -14.69 -7.95
CA TYR A 164 -4.38 -14.09 -7.78
C TYR A 164 -5.25 -14.36 -9.01
N PRO A 165 -6.46 -14.92 -8.88
CA PRO A 165 -7.31 -15.23 -10.02
C PRO A 165 -7.83 -13.96 -10.70
N VAL A 166 -7.45 -13.74 -11.96
CA VAL A 166 -7.80 -12.51 -12.70
C VAL A 166 -9.32 -12.35 -12.88
N HIS A 167 -10.07 -13.44 -12.94
CA HIS A 167 -11.53 -13.39 -13.03
C HIS A 167 -12.21 -12.88 -11.75
N THR A 168 -11.49 -12.81 -10.62
CA THR A 168 -12.03 -12.26 -9.35
C THR A 168 -11.83 -10.76 -9.24
N ILE A 169 -11.13 -10.14 -10.19
CA ILE A 169 -10.97 -8.69 -10.23
C ILE A 169 -12.35 -8.08 -10.51
N THR A 170 -12.84 -7.28 -9.58
CA THR A 170 -14.12 -6.59 -9.73
C THR A 170 -13.98 -5.36 -10.63
N ASP A 171 -15.09 -4.89 -11.19
CA ASP A 171 -15.12 -3.67 -11.98
C ASP A 171 -14.62 -2.46 -11.17
N GLU A 172 -14.96 -2.41 -9.87
CA GLU A 172 -14.50 -1.38 -8.93
C GLU A 172 -12.97 -1.39 -8.76
N GLN A 173 -12.36 -2.57 -8.65
CA GLN A 173 -10.91 -2.70 -8.58
C GLN A 173 -10.24 -2.29 -9.90
N ALA A 174 -10.83 -2.69 -11.03
CA ALA A 174 -10.35 -2.35 -12.37
C ALA A 174 -10.40 -0.84 -12.63
N GLU A 175 -11.48 -0.18 -12.22
CA GLU A 175 -11.64 1.27 -12.30
C GLU A 175 -10.61 1.97 -11.40
N ARG A 176 -10.48 1.52 -10.14
CA ARG A 176 -9.56 2.12 -9.17
C ARG A 176 -8.10 2.08 -9.63
N MET A 177 -7.63 0.94 -10.14
CA MET A 177 -6.26 0.80 -10.63
C MET A 177 -6.03 1.50 -11.99
N GLY A 178 -7.09 1.67 -12.77
CA GLY A 178 -7.04 2.23 -14.11
C GLY A 178 -6.46 1.28 -15.17
N ALA A 179 -6.75 1.58 -16.44
CA ALA A 179 -6.42 0.72 -17.58
C ALA A 179 -4.92 0.41 -17.71
N VAL A 180 -4.05 1.34 -17.33
CA VAL A 180 -2.58 1.17 -17.43
C VAL A 180 -2.09 0.08 -16.49
N TYR A 181 -2.44 0.15 -15.20
CA TYR A 181 -2.02 -0.85 -14.22
C TYR A 181 -2.73 -2.18 -14.39
N LEU A 182 -4.00 -2.17 -14.78
CA LEU A 182 -4.72 -3.40 -15.14
C LEU A 182 -4.01 -4.13 -16.29
N ARG A 183 -3.68 -3.42 -17.37
CA ARG A 183 -2.93 -4.00 -18.50
C ARG A 183 -1.56 -4.52 -18.05
N ARG A 184 -0.85 -3.79 -17.19
CA ARG A 184 0.45 -4.23 -16.62
C ARG A 184 0.30 -5.53 -15.84
N LEU A 185 -0.73 -5.64 -14.98
CA LEU A 185 -1.00 -6.83 -14.17
C LEU A 185 -1.34 -8.05 -15.04
N VAL A 186 -2.23 -7.88 -16.02
CA VAL A 186 -2.59 -8.95 -16.97
C VAL A 186 -1.37 -9.39 -17.79
N ASN A 187 -0.59 -8.46 -18.32
CA ASN A 187 0.62 -8.77 -19.08
C ASN A 187 1.68 -9.48 -18.22
N LEU A 188 1.86 -9.09 -16.96
CA LEU A 188 2.78 -9.77 -16.04
C LEU A 188 2.45 -11.26 -15.92
N ARG A 189 1.16 -11.60 -15.85
CA ARG A 189 0.71 -13.00 -15.77
C ARG A 189 0.88 -13.73 -17.10
N LEU A 190 0.41 -13.13 -18.20
CA LEU A 190 0.49 -13.74 -19.53
C LEU A 190 1.93 -13.98 -19.98
N THR A 191 2.82 -13.01 -19.74
CA THR A 191 4.24 -13.12 -20.12
C THR A 191 4.95 -14.18 -19.30
N ARG A 192 4.71 -14.26 -17.99
CA ARG A 192 5.26 -15.34 -17.15
C ARG A 192 4.75 -16.71 -17.56
N PHE A 193 3.47 -16.84 -17.84
CA PHE A 193 2.91 -18.11 -18.32
C PHE A 193 3.50 -18.51 -19.66
N SER A 194 3.63 -17.56 -20.59
CA SER A 194 4.26 -17.80 -21.90
C SER A 194 5.73 -18.20 -21.75
N ALA A 195 6.48 -17.53 -20.87
CA ALA A 195 7.86 -17.88 -20.57
C ALA A 195 7.98 -19.29 -19.97
N LEU A 196 7.13 -19.63 -19.00
CA LEU A 196 7.09 -20.98 -18.43
C LEU A 196 6.79 -22.03 -19.50
N LYS A 197 5.81 -21.76 -20.38
CA LYS A 197 5.45 -22.66 -21.47
C LYS A 197 6.64 -22.88 -22.41
N ASN A 198 7.36 -21.82 -22.78
CA ASN A 198 8.57 -21.92 -23.60
C ASN A 198 9.67 -22.73 -22.93
N ILE A 199 9.89 -22.57 -21.62
CA ILE A 199 10.85 -23.38 -20.87
C ILE A 199 10.45 -24.86 -20.85
N LEU A 200 9.16 -25.16 -20.62
CA LEU A 200 8.66 -26.53 -20.54
C LEU A 200 8.62 -27.26 -21.89
N LEU A 201 8.47 -26.51 -23.00
CA LEU A 201 8.47 -27.07 -24.35
C LEU A 201 9.82 -27.66 -24.75
N HIS A 202 10.92 -27.21 -24.14
CA HIS A 202 12.25 -27.68 -24.45
C HIS A 202 12.76 -28.64 -23.37
N PRO A 203 12.97 -29.94 -23.66
CA PRO A 203 13.63 -30.82 -22.73
C PRO A 203 15.08 -30.35 -22.49
N PRO A 204 15.66 -30.67 -21.32
CA PRO A 204 17.05 -30.34 -21.03
C PRO A 204 17.98 -30.92 -22.11
N LEU A 205 18.98 -30.12 -22.52
CA LEU A 205 19.93 -30.51 -23.55
C LEU A 205 20.69 -31.78 -23.11
N PRO A 206 20.79 -32.81 -23.98
CA PRO A 206 21.53 -34.01 -23.65
C PRO A 206 23.03 -33.70 -23.58
N HIS A 207 23.70 -34.27 -22.58
CA HIS A 207 25.16 -34.24 -22.47
C HIS A 207 25.79 -35.40 -23.28
N ALA A 208 27.11 -35.36 -23.51
CA ALA A 208 27.82 -36.47 -24.15
C ALA A 208 27.67 -37.78 -23.33
N PRO A 209 27.45 -38.95 -23.95
CA PRO A 209 27.24 -40.20 -23.23
C PRO A 209 28.38 -40.51 -22.26
N SER A 210 28.03 -40.95 -21.05
CA SER A 210 28.99 -41.34 -20.02
C SER A 210 28.71 -42.74 -19.51
N LYS A 211 29.62 -43.31 -18.72
CA LYS A 211 29.42 -44.63 -18.09
C LYS A 211 28.20 -44.71 -17.16
N LYS A 212 27.66 -43.56 -16.69
CA LYS A 212 26.52 -43.48 -15.77
C LYS A 212 25.20 -43.06 -16.44
N CYS A 213 25.25 -42.51 -17.65
CA CYS A 213 24.09 -42.02 -18.36
C CYS A 213 24.35 -42.16 -19.86
N GLY A 214 23.67 -43.13 -20.46
CA GLY A 214 23.77 -43.46 -21.87
C GLY A 214 22.62 -42.90 -22.70
N PHE A 215 22.63 -43.23 -23.99
CA PHE A 215 21.60 -42.79 -24.94
C PHE A 215 20.17 -43.20 -24.54
N VAL A 216 20.02 -44.40 -23.96
CA VAL A 216 18.71 -44.92 -23.53
C VAL A 216 18.15 -44.08 -22.38
N ASP A 217 18.98 -43.72 -21.40
CA ASP A 217 18.59 -42.90 -20.24
C ASP A 217 18.18 -41.50 -20.68
N GLN A 218 18.92 -40.90 -21.62
CA GLN A 218 18.60 -39.58 -22.20
C GLN A 218 17.27 -39.58 -22.96
N ARG A 219 16.99 -40.64 -23.72
CA ARG A 219 15.71 -40.80 -24.44
C ARG A 219 14.54 -41.01 -23.49
N TRP A 220 14.75 -41.76 -22.42
CA TRP A 220 13.75 -41.92 -21.35
C TRP A 220 13.45 -40.58 -20.68
N LEU A 221 14.49 -39.82 -20.30
CA LEU A 221 14.33 -38.48 -19.70
C LEU A 221 13.54 -37.54 -20.61
N THR A 222 13.80 -37.54 -21.91
CA THR A 222 13.08 -36.71 -22.88
C THR A 222 11.59 -37.04 -22.91
N ARG A 223 11.23 -38.33 -22.86
CA ARG A 223 9.83 -38.79 -22.81
C ARG A 223 9.17 -38.44 -21.48
N ALA A 224 9.88 -38.67 -20.37
CA ALA A 224 9.41 -38.32 -19.04
C ALA A 224 9.16 -36.81 -18.90
N TRP A 225 10.05 -35.98 -19.46
CA TRP A 225 9.89 -34.53 -19.55
C TRP A 225 8.64 -34.15 -20.35
N ALA A 226 8.45 -34.72 -21.55
CA ALA A 226 7.27 -34.44 -22.37
C ALA A 226 5.95 -34.75 -21.63
N LEU A 227 5.90 -35.88 -20.92
CA LEU A 227 4.74 -36.27 -20.11
C LEU A 227 4.54 -35.31 -18.92
N ALA A 228 5.59 -34.99 -18.18
CA ALA A 228 5.53 -34.07 -17.05
C ALA A 228 5.09 -32.66 -17.47
N SER A 229 5.68 -32.12 -18.54
CA SER A 229 5.31 -30.83 -19.14
C SER A 229 3.86 -30.83 -19.61
N ALA A 230 3.39 -31.89 -20.27
CA ALA A 230 1.99 -32.03 -20.68
C ALA A 230 1.04 -32.02 -19.46
N HIS A 231 1.39 -32.74 -18.39
CA HIS A 231 0.60 -32.74 -17.15
C HIS A 231 0.53 -31.37 -16.47
N ILE A 232 1.65 -30.64 -16.38
CA ILE A 232 1.69 -29.29 -15.77
C ILE A 232 0.83 -28.32 -16.58
N VAL A 233 1.00 -28.33 -17.91
CA VAL A 233 0.25 -27.47 -18.82
C VAL A 233 -1.24 -27.82 -18.78
N TRP A 234 -1.60 -29.11 -18.80
CA TRP A 234 -2.98 -29.58 -18.74
C TRP A 234 -3.67 -29.28 -17.41
N GLY A 235 -2.98 -29.49 -16.28
CA GLY A 235 -3.47 -29.17 -14.94
C GLY A 235 -3.79 -27.68 -14.81
N TYR A 236 -2.96 -26.82 -15.40
CA TYR A 236 -3.22 -25.39 -15.48
C TYR A 236 -4.45 -25.06 -16.33
N PHE A 237 -4.58 -25.67 -17.52
CA PHE A 237 -5.73 -25.44 -18.40
C PHE A 237 -7.06 -25.88 -17.80
N ARG A 238 -7.09 -26.93 -16.97
CA ARG A 238 -8.33 -27.33 -16.27
C ARG A 238 -8.83 -26.27 -15.31
N HIS A 239 -7.94 -25.57 -14.60
CA HIS A 239 -8.33 -24.44 -13.75
C HIS A 239 -8.77 -23.21 -14.54
N VAL A 240 -8.38 -23.10 -15.82
CA VAL A 240 -8.80 -22.02 -16.73
C VAL A 240 -10.07 -22.39 -17.53
N SER A 241 -10.37 -23.68 -17.74
CA SER A 241 -11.49 -24.15 -18.57
C SER A 241 -12.75 -24.50 -17.78
N THR A 242 -12.66 -24.56 -16.45
CA THR A 242 -13.83 -24.49 -15.56
C THR A 242 -14.15 -23.04 -15.15
N MET A 243 -13.53 -22.06 -15.82
CA MET A 243 -13.91 -20.63 -15.75
C MET A 243 -14.96 -20.31 -16.80
#